data_AF-A0A971Y7N6-F1
#
_entry.id   AF-A0A971Y7N6-F1
#
_cell.length_a   1.000
_cell.length_b   1.000
_cell.length_c   1.000
_cell.angle_alpha   90.00
_cell.angle_beta   90.00
_cell.angle_gamma   90.00
#
_symmetry.space_group_name_H-M   'P 1'
#
loop_
_entity.id
_entity.type
_entity.pdbx_description
1 polymer ?
#
loop_
_entity_poly.entity_id
_entity_poly.type
_entity_poly.pdbx_seq_one_letter_code
_entity_poly.pdbx_strand_id
1 'polypeptide(L)' 'MEENIRFLPAGDSSVLIEFGNSISPEINFKVRNMVMVLEKAQKNYILEFLPTYRSLLIHYDPLKLSYDELLKELQNLVS' A
#
# COMPACT_ATOMS: atom_id res chain seq x y z
N MET A 1 -4.32 -17.23 -12.48
CA MET A 1 -5.26 -16.78 -11.43
C MET A 1 -4.94 -15.32 -11.19
N GLU A 2 -5.83 -14.40 -11.52
CA GLU A 2 -5.57 -12.95 -11.38
C GLU A 2 -5.40 -12.60 -9.90
N GLU A 3 -4.17 -12.24 -9.53
CA GLU A 3 -3.85 -11.62 -8.26
C GLU A 3 -4.38 -10.18 -8.28
N ASN A 4 -5.68 -10.04 -8.01
CA ASN A 4 -6.33 -8.73 -7.93
C ASN A 4 -5.83 -8.00 -6.69
N ILE A 5 -5.18 -6.86 -6.90
CA ILE A 5 -4.75 -5.98 -5.81
C ILE A 5 -6.00 -5.38 -5.16
N ARG A 6 -6.12 -5.51 -3.84
CA ARG A 6 -7.23 -4.98 -3.06
C ARG A 6 -6.75 -3.89 -2.15
N PHE A 7 -7.50 -2.80 -2.08
CA PHE A 7 -7.27 -1.72 -1.13
C PHE A 7 -8.40 -1.76 -0.11
N LEU A 8 -8.03 -1.93 1.16
CA LEU A 8 -8.96 -2.04 2.27
C LEU A 8 -8.67 -0.94 3.30
N PRO A 9 -9.67 -0.23 3.81
CA PRO A 9 -9.46 0.67 4.93
C PRO A 9 -9.07 -0.14 6.18
N ALA A 10 -8.05 0.32 6.90
CA ALA A 10 -7.53 -0.32 8.10
C ALA A 10 -7.47 0.69 9.25
N GLY A 11 -8.63 0.93 9.87
CA GLY A 11 -8.83 1.99 10.87
C GLY A 11 -9.07 3.35 10.22
N ASP A 12 -8.92 4.42 11.00
CA ASP A 12 -9.29 5.78 10.59
C ASP A 12 -8.23 6.49 9.72
N SER A 13 -6.97 6.06 9.84
CA SER A 13 -5.82 6.72 9.20
C SER A 13 -4.88 5.73 8.53
N SER A 14 -5.37 4.54 8.15
CA SER A 14 -4.52 3.54 7.48
C SER A 14 -5.23 2.80 6.36
N VAL A 15 -4.43 2.35 5.40
CA VAL A 15 -4.88 1.59 4.23
C VAL A 15 -4.07 0.31 4.12
N LEU A 16 -4.75 -0.81 3.99
CA LEU A 16 -4.14 -2.10 3.72
C LEU A 16 -4.23 -2.41 2.22
N ILE A 17 -3.10 -2.68 1.60
CA ILE A 17 -2.99 -3.11 0.21
C ILE A 17 -2.69 -4.60 0.21
N GLU A 18 -3.59 -5.44 -0.28
CA GLU A 18 -3.35 -6.87 -0.47
C GLU A 18 -2.98 -7.13 -1.93
N PHE A 19 -1.80 -7.71 -2.18
CA PHE A 19 -1.30 -7.97 -3.54
C PHE A 19 -1.68 -9.37 -4.04
N GLY A 20 -2.24 -10.23 -3.19
CA GLY A 20 -2.65 -11.58 -3.54
C GLY A 20 -3.09 -12.38 -2.32
N ASN A 21 -3.76 -13.51 -2.57
CA ASN A 21 -4.28 -14.38 -1.50
C ASN A 21 -3.39 -15.59 -1.18
N SER A 22 -2.35 -15.83 -1.98
CA SER A 22 -1.44 -16.97 -1.81
C SER A 22 -0.12 -16.53 -1.17
N ILE A 23 0.65 -17.49 -0.65
CA ILE A 23 2.04 -17.27 -0.24
C ILE A 23 2.92 -17.57 -1.47
N SER A 24 3.19 -16.54 -2.26
CA SER A 24 4.05 -16.63 -3.45
C SER A 24 5.23 -15.65 -3.35
N PRO A 25 6.45 -16.04 -3.79
CA PRO A 25 7.58 -15.13 -3.86
C PRO A 25 7.32 -13.88 -4.72
N GLU A 26 6.52 -14.02 -5.76
CA GLU A 26 6.10 -12.94 -6.66
C GLU A 26 5.32 -11.85 -5.92
N ILE A 27 4.42 -12.23 -5.01
CA ILE A 27 3.64 -11.28 -4.19
C ILE A 27 4.57 -10.54 -3.22
N ASN A 28 5.43 -11.27 -2.51
CA ASN A 28 6.41 -10.66 -1.60
C ASN A 28 7.34 -9.70 -2.36
N PHE A 29 7.72 -10.03 -3.59
CA PHE A 29 8.50 -9.12 -4.45
C PHE A 29 7.72 -7.84 -4.78
N LYS A 30 6.43 -7.94 -5.15
CA LYS A 30 5.56 -6.77 -5.38
C LYS A 30 5.45 -5.88 -4.14
N VAL A 31 5.20 -6.47 -2.96
CA VAL A 31 5.12 -5.74 -1.69
C VAL A 31 6.42 -4.97 -1.43
N ARG A 32 7.57 -5.65 -1.52
CA ARG A 32 8.88 -5.04 -1.29
C ARG A 32 9.20 -3.93 -2.29
N ASN A 33 8.87 -4.14 -3.57
CA ASN A 33 9.07 -3.12 -4.59
C ASN A 33 8.22 -1.87 -4.31
N MET A 34 6.97 -2.06 -3.89
CA MET A 34 6.09 -0.95 -3.54
C MET A 34 6.62 -0.16 -2.34
N VAL A 35 7.10 -0.83 -1.29
CA VAL A 35 7.76 -0.15 -0.17
C VAL A 35 8.94 0.69 -0.65
N MET A 36 9.82 0.12 -1.48
CA MET A 36 11.00 0.85 -1.98
C MET A 36 10.62 2.09 -2.80
N VAL A 37 9.57 1.99 -3.62
CA VAL A 37 9.06 3.13 -4.41
C VAL A 37 8.49 4.21 -3.48
N LEU A 38 7.71 3.81 -2.49
CA LEU A 38 7.10 4.73 -1.53
C LEU A 38 8.14 5.42 -0.63
N GLU A 39 9.17 4.69 -0.18
CA GLU A 39 10.30 5.25 0.57
C GLU A 39 11.08 6.26 -0.26
N LYS A 40 11.34 5.96 -1.54
CA LYS A 40 12.01 6.90 -2.47
C LYS A 40 11.17 8.14 -2.76
N ALA A 41 9.84 7.99 -2.77
CA ALA A 41 8.93 9.09 -3.05
C ALA A 41 8.83 10.10 -1.89
N GLN A 42 9.37 9.78 -0.70
CA GLN A 42 9.43 10.64 0.50
C GLN A 42 8.14 11.46 0.72
N LYS A 43 7.02 10.74 0.77
CA LYS A 43 5.71 11.37 0.89
C LYS A 43 5.48 11.86 2.31
N ASN A 44 5.46 13.18 2.50
CA ASN A 44 5.30 13.84 3.80
C ASN A 44 3.95 13.57 4.51
N TYR A 45 2.99 12.94 3.83
CA TYR A 45 1.71 12.52 4.38
C TYR A 45 1.72 11.06 4.85
N ILE A 46 2.78 10.28 4.58
CA ILE A 46 2.88 8.90 5.07
C ILE A 46 3.69 8.89 6.35
N LEU A 47 3.09 8.34 7.40
CA LEU A 47 3.68 8.24 8.73
C LEU A 47 4.51 6.97 8.86
N GLU A 48 3.97 5.84 8.39
CA GLU A 48 4.61 4.54 8.50
C GLU A 48 4.15 3.58 7.40
N PHE A 49 5.05 2.65 7.02
CA PHE A 49 4.75 1.52 6.15
C PHE A 49 5.08 0.22 6.88
N LEU A 50 4.11 -0.69 6.93
CA LEU A 50 4.24 -1.99 7.56
C LEU A 50 4.02 -3.08 6.50
N PRO A 51 5.08 -3.52 5.80
CA PRO A 51 5.00 -4.63 4.86
C PRO A 51 4.81 -5.95 5.61
N THR A 52 3.89 -6.76 5.10
CA THR A 52 3.76 -8.18 5.45
C THR A 52 4.22 -9.03 4.27
N TYR A 53 4.03 -10.35 4.34
CA TYR A 53 4.39 -11.24 3.24
C TYR A 53 3.57 -11.00 1.96
N ARG A 54 2.28 -10.67 2.10
CA ARG A 54 1.33 -10.55 0.97
C ARG A 54 0.57 -9.23 0.90
N SER A 55 0.76 -8.38 1.90
CA SER A 55 0.07 -7.11 2.01
C SER A 55 1.00 -6.02 2.53
N LEU A 56 0.61 -4.77 2.34
CA LEU A 56 1.30 -3.60 2.83
C LEU A 56 0.29 -2.73 3.58
N LEU A 57 0.53 -2.50 4.86
CA LEU A 57 -0.25 -1.54 5.63
C LEU A 57 0.45 -0.18 5.57
N ILE A 58 -0.29 0.86 5.22
CA ILE A 58 0.20 2.23 5.10
C ILE A 58 -0.55 3.08 6.10
N HIS A 59 0.16 3.68 7.04
CA HIS A 59 -0.39 4.65 7.97
C HIS A 59 -0.09 6.05 7.48
N TYR A 60 -1.12 6.86 7.28
CA TYR A 60 -1.01 8.21 6.70
C TYR A 60 -1.63 9.25 7.61
N ASP A 61 -1.33 10.51 7.34
CA ASP A 61 -1.88 11.66 8.04
C ASP A 61 -3.14 12.17 7.30
N PRO A 62 -4.35 11.90 7.81
CA PRO A 62 -5.59 12.31 7.15
C PRO A 62 -5.79 13.84 7.14
N LEU A 63 -5.00 14.60 7.92
CA LEU A 63 -5.03 16.06 7.88
C LEU A 63 -4.25 16.62 6.67
N LYS A 64 -3.35 15.83 6.07
CA LYS A 64 -2.56 16.21 4.90
C LYS A 64 -3.10 15.67 3.59
N LEU A 65 -3.67 14.45 3.62
CA LEU A 65 -4.17 13.77 2.43
C LEU A 65 -5.45 13.00 2.78
N SER A 66 -6.50 13.15 1.97
CA SER A 66 -7.73 12.38 2.17
C SER A 66 -7.57 10.91 1.74
N TYR A 67 -8.44 10.05 2.24
CA TYR A 67 -8.46 8.62 1.89
C TYR A 67 -8.61 8.40 0.38
N ASP A 68 -9.51 9.13 -0.28
CA ASP A 68 -9.74 9.04 -1.73
C ASP A 68 -8.52 9.46 -2.56
N GLU A 69 -7.81 10.52 -2.14
CA GLU A 69 -6.59 10.97 -2.81
C GLU A 69 -5.47 9.94 -2.65
N LEU A 70 -5.30 9.41 -1.43
CA LEU A 70 -4.35 8.34 -1.16
C LEU A 70 -4.65 7.10 -2.01
N LEU A 71 -5.92 6.67 -2.06
CA LEU A 71 -6.33 5.53 -2.88
C LEU A 71 -5.97 5.71 -4.35
N LYS A 72 -6.26 6.89 -4.92
CA LYS A 72 -5.91 7.20 -6.32
C LYS A 72 -4.41 7.15 -6.54
N GLU A 73 -3.64 7.71 -5.62
CA GLU A 73 -2.19 7.73 -5.73
C GLU A 73 -1.59 6.32 -5.63
N LEU A 74 -2.08 5.52 -4.69
CA LEU A 74 -1.67 4.13 -4.56
C LEU A 74 -2.07 3.30 -5.78
N GLN A 75 -3.28 3.48 -6.33
CA GLN A 75 -3.73 2.80 -7.56
C GLN A 75 -2.85 3.15 -8.77
N ASN A 76 -2.40 4.40 -8.88
CA ASN A 76 -1.48 4.84 -9.93
C ASN A 76 -0.08 4.22 -9.80
N LEU A 77 0.36 3.89 -8.58
CA LEU A 77 1.66 3.27 -8.32
C LEU A 77 1.70 1.77 -8.64
N VAL A 78 0.53 1.11 -8.68
CA VAL A 78 0.40 -0.33 -9.01
C VAL A 78 -0.14 -0.60 -10.41
N SER A 79 -0.51 0.44 -11.17
CA SER A 79 -0.85 0.34 -12.60
C SER A 79 0.37 0.17 -13.50
#